data_AF-A0A368TA52-F1
#
_entry.id   AF-A0A368TA52-F1
#
_cell.length_a   1.000
_cell.length_b   1.000
_cell.length_c   1.000
_cell.angle_alpha   90.00
_cell.angle_beta   90.00
_cell.angle_gamma   90.00
#
_symmetry.space_group_name_H-M   'P 1'
#
loop_
_entity.id
_entity.type
_entity.pdbx_description
1 polymer ?
#
loop_
_entity_poly.entity_id
_entity_poly.type
_entity_poly.pdbx_seq_one_letter_code
_entity_poly.pdbx_strand_id
1 'polypeptide(L)'
;MYLPHVRRSAVQLLDSGLSYSAVARRTGINRSTLREWFLHRDLIEKYQNLGSCVRCEPISRLPEPQIRYSYLLGLYLGDGCISHAGNREKGVWALRIICADAWPGLVQECVSTLEAVLPGHQIGTIAKPGCCEVVARWKHWPCYFPQHGPGPKHVRPIELAPWQRDIVDRHPQPLVRGLFHSDGCRVTNRVRRQVAGTWKHYEYPRYFFTNTSRDILDLMGDTLDRLGVEWRIRWKKPASDSHQPAGVISVAEKRSVALLDSFIGPKH
;
A
#
# COMPACT_ATOMS: atom_id res chain seq x y z
N MET A 1 -10.22 -9.61 23.00
CA MET A 1 -10.98 -8.37 22.65
C MET A 1 -11.85 -8.68 21.43
N TYR A 2 -13.17 -8.52 21.51
CA TYR A 2 -14.10 -8.87 20.41
C TYR A 2 -14.04 -7.86 19.26
N LEU A 3 -14.12 -8.36 18.01
CA LEU A 3 -14.14 -7.55 16.79
C LEU A 3 -15.39 -6.65 16.74
N PRO A 4 -15.33 -5.44 16.15
CA PRO A 4 -16.47 -4.52 16.11
C PRO A 4 -17.76 -5.12 15.52
N HIS A 5 -17.65 -5.99 14.51
CA HIS A 5 -18.83 -6.66 13.94
C HIS A 5 -19.46 -7.68 14.90
N VAL A 6 -18.67 -8.34 15.75
CA VAL A 6 -19.17 -9.27 16.78
C VAL A 6 -19.96 -8.49 17.83
N ARG A 7 -19.47 -7.31 18.22
CA ARG A 7 -20.18 -6.40 19.14
C ARG A 7 -21.53 -5.96 18.54
N ARG A 8 -21.52 -5.54 17.27
CA ARG A 8 -22.74 -5.15 16.54
C ARG A 8 -23.75 -6.29 16.45
N SER A 9 -23.31 -7.46 16.01
CA SER A 9 -24.19 -8.63 15.89
C SER A 9 -24.77 -9.03 17.25
N ALA A 10 -23.97 -8.98 18.31
CA ALA A 10 -24.43 -9.26 19.67
C ALA A 10 -25.49 -8.24 20.15
N VAL A 11 -25.31 -6.95 19.87
CA VAL A 11 -26.32 -5.92 20.22
C VAL A 11 -27.57 -6.01 19.35
N GLN A 12 -27.44 -6.30 18.05
CA GLN A 12 -28.60 -6.54 17.17
C GLN A 12 -29.44 -7.74 17.64
N LEU A 13 -28.80 -8.80 18.14
CA LEU A 13 -29.51 -9.92 18.73
C LEU A 13 -30.29 -9.49 19.99
N LEU A 14 -29.72 -8.63 20.84
CA LEU A 14 -30.44 -8.07 21.99
C LEU A 14 -31.60 -7.16 21.55
N ASP A 15 -31.39 -6.30 20.54
CA ASP A 15 -32.42 -5.41 19.99
C ASP A 15 -33.57 -6.21 19.34
N SER A 16 -33.31 -7.42 18.83
CA SER A 16 -34.34 -8.33 18.31
C SER A 16 -35.20 -8.98 19.42
N GLY A 17 -34.99 -8.62 20.68
CA GLY A 17 -35.75 -9.11 21.83
C GLY A 17 -35.18 -10.36 22.50
N LEU A 18 -34.00 -10.84 22.09
CA LEU A 18 -33.35 -11.97 22.75
C LEU A 18 -32.79 -11.56 24.12
N SER A 19 -32.96 -12.44 25.12
CA SER A 19 -32.37 -12.22 26.44
C SER A 19 -30.84 -12.33 26.41
N TYR A 20 -30.15 -11.67 27.35
CA TYR A 20 -28.70 -11.78 27.52
C TYR A 20 -28.20 -13.23 27.61
N SER A 21 -28.96 -14.11 28.26
CA SER A 21 -28.62 -15.54 28.38
C SER A 21 -28.71 -16.27 27.04
N ALA A 22 -29.69 -15.94 26.19
CA ALA A 22 -29.81 -16.52 24.86
C ALA A 22 -28.68 -16.05 23.94
N VAL A 23 -28.36 -14.75 23.96
CA VAL A 23 -27.27 -14.18 23.16
C VAL A 23 -25.91 -14.71 23.61
N ALA A 24 -25.66 -14.82 24.92
CA ALA A 24 -24.43 -15.39 25.45
C ALA A 24 -24.22 -16.84 25.01
N ARG A 25 -25.28 -17.66 25.06
CA ARG A 25 -25.22 -19.05 24.58
C ARG A 25 -24.96 -19.14 23.08
N ARG A 26 -25.53 -18.23 22.30
CA ARG A 26 -25.38 -18.21 20.83
C ARG A 26 -24.02 -17.70 20.36
N THR A 27 -23.42 -16.77 21.10
CA THR A 27 -22.20 -16.05 20.67
C THR A 27 -20.94 -16.44 21.46
N GLY A 28 -21.08 -17.14 22.58
CA GLY A 28 -19.98 -17.42 23.52
C GLY A 28 -19.53 -16.20 24.33
N ILE A 29 -20.22 -15.06 24.19
CA ILE A 29 -19.86 -13.79 24.85
C ILE A 29 -20.42 -13.78 26.27
N ASN A 30 -19.61 -13.33 27.24
CA ASN A 30 -20.06 -13.22 28.61
C ASN A 30 -21.25 -12.26 28.74
N ARG A 31 -22.26 -12.64 29.52
CA ARG A 31 -23.46 -11.83 29.81
C ARG A 31 -23.11 -10.44 30.37
N SER A 32 -22.05 -10.31 31.18
CA SER A 32 -21.61 -9.01 31.69
C SER A 32 -21.14 -8.09 30.57
N THR A 33 -20.36 -8.62 29.63
CA THR A 33 -19.90 -7.90 28.42
C THR A 33 -21.07 -7.49 27.53
N LEU A 34 -22.06 -8.37 27.35
CA LEU A 34 -23.28 -8.05 26.59
C LEU A 34 -24.08 -6.92 27.25
N ARG A 35 -24.19 -6.92 28.59
CA ARG A 35 -24.88 -5.89 29.36
C ARG A 35 -24.17 -4.53 29.27
N GLU A 36 -22.84 -4.53 29.39
CA GLU A 36 -22.01 -3.33 29.23
C GLU A 36 -22.20 -2.71 27.84
N TRP A 37 -22.17 -3.52 26.79
CA TRP A 37 -22.39 -3.09 25.41
C TRP A 37 -23.79 -2.54 25.15
N PHE A 38 -24.80 -3.13 25.78
CA PHE A 38 -26.18 -2.65 25.65
C PHE A 38 -26.42 -1.32 26.38
N LEU A 39 -25.79 -1.13 27.55
CA LEU A 39 -25.89 0.10 28.35
C LEU A 39 -25.07 1.26 27.76
N HIS A 40 -23.90 0.95 27.17
CA HIS A 40 -22.98 1.92 26.57
C HIS A 40 -22.97 1.80 25.05
N ARG A 41 -24.14 2.02 24.44
CA ARG A 41 -24.35 1.91 22.99
C ARG A 41 -23.47 2.91 22.23
N ASP A 42 -23.26 4.09 22.80
CA ASP A 42 -22.34 5.13 22.33
C ASP A 42 -20.91 4.62 22.11
N LEU A 43 -20.43 3.67 22.93
CA LEU A 43 -19.11 3.05 22.75
C LEU A 43 -19.06 2.08 21.57
N ILE A 44 -20.20 1.59 21.10
CA ILE A 44 -20.31 0.75 19.89
C ILE A 44 -20.48 1.64 18.67
N GLU A 45 -21.25 2.72 18.82
CA GLU A 45 -21.53 3.72 17.79
C GLU A 45 -20.29 4.57 17.46
N LYS A 46 -19.47 4.93 18.45
CA LYS A 46 -18.19 5.64 18.27
C LYS A 46 -17.20 4.90 17.37
N TYR A 47 -17.34 3.57 17.25
CA TYR A 47 -16.54 2.75 16.32
C TYR A 47 -17.28 2.35 15.03
N GLN A 48 -18.49 2.88 14.77
CA GLN A 48 -19.28 2.56 13.58
C GLN A 48 -18.55 2.92 12.27
N ASN A 49 -17.79 4.02 12.25
CA ASN A 49 -17.20 4.55 11.02
C ASN A 49 -15.67 4.77 11.09
N LEU A 50 -15.05 4.70 12.28
CA LEU A 50 -13.64 5.05 12.49
C LEU A 50 -12.75 3.84 12.84
N GLY A 51 -13.18 2.62 12.51
CA GLY A 51 -12.42 1.43 12.92
C GLY A 51 -12.91 0.07 12.45
N SER A 52 -14.05 -0.04 11.76
CA SER A 52 -14.44 -1.31 11.15
C SER A 52 -13.64 -1.53 9.87
N CYS A 53 -12.63 -2.39 9.94
CA CYS A 53 -11.96 -2.86 8.73
C CYS A 53 -12.93 -3.68 7.88
N VAL A 54 -13.17 -3.23 6.65
CA VAL A 54 -14.02 -3.92 5.67
C VAL A 54 -13.54 -5.33 5.35
N ARG A 55 -12.24 -5.62 5.58
CA ARG A 55 -11.67 -6.96 5.45
C ARG A 55 -11.98 -7.86 6.64
N CYS A 56 -12.22 -7.30 7.81
CA CYS A 56 -12.58 -8.03 9.03
C CYS A 56 -14.10 -8.18 9.22
N GLU A 57 -14.91 -7.76 8.25
CA GLU A 57 -16.35 -8.01 8.27
C GLU A 57 -16.65 -9.48 7.89
N PRO A 58 -17.79 -10.05 8.36
CA PRO A 58 -18.16 -11.44 8.04
C PRO A 58 -18.24 -11.71 6.54
N ILE A 59 -18.69 -10.71 5.77
CA ILE A 59 -18.57 -10.67 4.32
C ILE A 59 -17.54 -9.59 4.01
N SER A 60 -16.31 -10.01 3.72
CA SER A 60 -15.20 -9.09 3.50
C SER A 60 -15.37 -8.31 2.19
N ARG A 61 -15.40 -6.98 2.27
CA ARG A 61 -15.50 -6.08 1.10
C ARG A 61 -14.15 -5.54 0.67
N LEU A 62 -14.04 -5.02 -0.54
CA LEU A 62 -12.79 -4.42 -1.04
C LEU A 62 -12.55 -3.05 -0.39
N PRO A 63 -11.28 -2.65 -0.16
CA PRO A 63 -10.95 -1.27 0.20
C PRO A 63 -11.42 -0.28 -0.86
N GLU A 64 -12.00 0.83 -0.42
CA GLU A 64 -12.41 1.94 -1.30
C GLU A 64 -11.70 3.24 -0.89
N PRO A 65 -11.35 4.13 -1.84
CA PRO A 65 -11.43 3.91 -3.30
C PRO A 65 -10.36 2.90 -3.79
N GLN A 66 -10.74 1.90 -4.57
CA GLN A 66 -9.82 0.86 -5.08
C GLN A 66 -8.61 1.44 -5.83
N ILE A 67 -8.82 2.51 -6.60
CA ILE A 67 -7.76 3.23 -7.34
C ILE A 67 -6.70 3.81 -6.40
N ARG A 68 -7.11 4.38 -5.26
CA ARG A 68 -6.22 4.94 -4.23
C ARG A 68 -5.52 3.85 -3.45
N TYR A 69 -6.23 2.77 -3.14
CA TYR A 69 -5.63 1.59 -2.53
C TYR A 69 -4.53 0.98 -3.41
N SER A 70 -4.75 0.84 -4.72
CA SER A 70 -3.75 0.29 -5.66
C SER A 70 -2.48 1.16 -5.72
N TYR A 71 -2.64 2.49 -5.74
CA TYR A 71 -1.50 3.41 -5.64
C TYR A 71 -0.76 3.28 -4.30
N LEU A 72 -1.50 3.22 -3.18
CA LEU A 72 -0.94 3.04 -1.85
C LEU A 72 -0.20 1.70 -1.72
N LEU A 73 -0.66 0.64 -2.38
CA LEU A 73 0.03 -0.63 -2.43
C LEU A 73 1.41 -0.50 -3.08
N GLY A 74 1.53 0.24 -4.18
CA GLY A 74 2.82 0.54 -4.80
C GLY A 74 3.76 1.26 -3.83
N LEU A 75 3.28 2.33 -3.19
CA LEU A 75 4.06 3.07 -2.18
C LEU A 75 4.46 2.18 -1.00
N TYR A 76 3.56 1.33 -0.52
CA TYR A 76 3.84 0.41 0.58
C TYR A 76 4.97 -0.55 0.22
N LEU A 77 4.92 -1.13 -0.99
CA LEU A 77 5.88 -2.13 -1.44
C LEU A 77 7.28 -1.54 -1.60
N GLY A 78 7.41 -0.31 -2.09
CA GLY A 78 8.70 0.38 -2.13
C GLY A 78 9.10 0.97 -0.78
N ASP A 79 8.69 2.22 -0.53
CA ASP A 79 9.14 3.02 0.62
C ASP A 79 8.36 2.80 1.91
N GLY A 80 7.34 1.94 1.89
CA GLY A 80 6.49 1.72 3.04
C GLY A 80 7.01 0.73 4.07
N CYS A 81 6.64 0.91 5.33
CA CYS A 81 6.76 -0.12 6.35
C CYS A 81 5.57 -0.11 7.30
N ILE A 82 5.23 -1.29 7.82
CA ILE A 82 4.23 -1.45 8.89
C ILE A 82 4.97 -1.90 10.14
N SER A 83 4.76 -1.16 11.23
CA SER A 83 5.38 -1.41 12.53
C SER A 83 4.37 -1.17 13.65
N HIS A 84 4.62 -1.71 14.83
CA HIS A 84 3.77 -1.42 15.98
C HIS A 84 3.84 0.08 16.35
N ALA A 85 2.68 0.65 16.67
CA ALA A 85 2.56 2.01 17.16
C ALA A 85 2.46 2.02 18.69
N GLY A 86 3.58 2.29 19.37
CA GLY A 86 3.64 2.35 20.84
C GLY A 86 3.57 0.96 21.49
N ASN A 87 2.78 0.82 22.57
CA ASN A 87 2.66 -0.45 23.30
C ASN A 87 2.04 -1.56 22.41
N ARG A 88 2.78 -2.66 22.24
CA ARG A 88 2.39 -3.84 21.46
C ARG A 88 1.07 -4.46 21.92
N GLU A 89 0.77 -4.44 23.22
CA GLU A 89 -0.47 -4.98 23.80
C GLU A 89 -1.72 -4.28 23.28
N LYS A 90 -1.61 -3.02 22.84
CA LYS A 90 -2.72 -2.27 22.24
C LYS A 90 -3.06 -2.72 20.82
N GLY A 91 -2.16 -3.46 20.16
CA GLY A 91 -2.35 -4.00 18.82
C GLY A 91 -2.53 -2.93 17.74
N VAL A 92 -1.98 -1.73 17.94
CA VAL A 92 -2.06 -0.64 16.96
C VAL A 92 -0.83 -0.70 16.07
N TRP A 93 -1.04 -0.52 14.77
CA TRP A 93 0.02 -0.48 13.77
C TRP A 93 0.15 0.93 13.19
N ALA A 94 1.35 1.27 12.75
CA ALA A 94 1.65 2.45 11.97
C ALA A 94 2.11 2.00 10.58
N LEU A 95 1.38 2.39 9.55
CA LEU A 95 1.91 2.44 8.19
C LEU A 95 2.73 3.72 8.06
N ARG A 96 3.97 3.58 7.59
CA ARG A 96 4.92 4.67 7.40
C ARG A 96 5.39 4.63 5.97
N ILE A 97 5.29 5.74 5.26
CA ILE A 97 5.86 5.91 3.92
C ILE A 97 6.90 7.02 4.04
N ILE A 98 8.13 6.74 3.60
CA ILE A 98 9.19 7.75 3.56
C ILE A 98 9.18 8.41 2.19
N CYS A 99 9.11 9.74 2.16
CA CYS A 99 9.10 10.53 0.94
C CYS A 99 10.26 11.53 0.97
N ALA A 100 11.08 11.60 -0.07
CA ALA A 100 12.20 12.54 -0.10
C ALA A 100 11.72 14.00 -0.20
N ASP A 101 12.40 14.92 0.48
CA ASP A 101 12.03 16.35 0.50
C ASP A 101 12.18 17.01 -0.89
N ALA A 102 12.95 16.39 -1.78
CA ALA A 102 13.13 16.82 -3.17
C ALA A 102 11.84 16.72 -4.01
N TRP A 103 10.82 16.00 -3.54
CA TRP A 103 9.56 15.76 -4.26
C TRP A 103 8.34 16.06 -3.37
N PRO A 104 8.12 17.34 -3.01
CA PRO A 104 7.01 17.72 -2.12
C PRO A 104 5.65 17.25 -2.65
N GLY A 105 5.41 17.29 -3.97
CA GLY A 105 4.19 16.81 -4.61
C GLY A 105 3.86 15.35 -4.27
N LEU A 106 4.89 14.50 -4.19
CA LEU A 106 4.73 13.10 -3.77
C LEU A 106 4.33 12.96 -2.29
N VAL A 107 4.79 13.87 -1.42
CA VAL A 107 4.37 13.90 -0.01
C VAL A 107 2.88 14.21 0.09
N GLN A 108 2.40 15.26 -0.60
CA GLN A 108 0.98 15.62 -0.58
C GLN A 108 0.11 14.53 -1.22
N GLU A 109 0.61 13.89 -2.27
CA GLU A 109 -0.11 12.78 -2.90
C GLU A 109 -0.18 11.54 -2.00
N CYS A 110 0.88 11.24 -1.25
CA CYS A 110 0.85 10.18 -0.24
C CYS A 110 -0.17 10.49 0.86
N VAL A 111 -0.18 11.72 1.37
CA VAL A 111 -1.14 12.19 2.40
C VAL A 111 -2.58 12.04 1.88
N SER A 112 -2.91 12.63 0.73
CA SER A 112 -4.26 12.58 0.16
C SER A 112 -4.72 11.16 -0.17
N THR A 113 -3.79 10.27 -0.56
CA THR A 113 -4.09 8.86 -0.78
C THR A 113 -4.47 8.17 0.53
N LEU A 114 -3.74 8.42 1.62
CA LEU A 114 -4.05 7.86 2.93
C LEU A 114 -5.37 8.40 3.49
N GLU A 115 -5.65 9.69 3.31
CA GLU A 115 -6.93 10.30 3.71
C GLU A 115 -8.12 9.67 2.97
N ALA A 116 -7.95 9.38 1.66
CA ALA A 116 -8.98 8.74 0.86
C ALA A 116 -9.20 7.27 1.24
N VAL A 117 -8.13 6.50 1.47
CA VAL A 117 -8.21 5.07 1.83
C VAL A 117 -8.68 4.88 3.28
N LEU A 118 -8.40 5.86 4.15
CA LEU A 118 -8.68 5.79 5.57
C LEU A 118 -9.41 7.05 6.05
N PRO A 119 -10.66 7.28 5.58
CA PRO A 119 -11.41 8.49 5.89
C PRO A 119 -11.63 8.64 7.40
N GLY A 120 -11.56 9.89 7.86
CA GLY A 120 -11.75 10.25 9.27
C GLY A 120 -10.58 9.88 10.19
N HIS A 121 -9.51 9.26 9.69
CA HIS A 121 -8.31 9.02 10.48
C HIS A 121 -7.30 10.15 10.31
N GLN A 122 -6.57 10.43 11.38
CA GLN A 122 -5.52 11.43 11.35
C GLN A 122 -4.28 10.90 10.63
N ILE A 123 -3.87 11.61 9.57
CA ILE A 123 -2.60 11.39 8.88
C ILE A 123 -1.58 12.36 9.45
N GLY A 124 -0.43 11.83 9.87
CA GLY A 124 0.67 12.63 10.40
C GLY A 124 1.80 12.75 9.39
N THR A 125 2.50 13.88 9.41
CA THR A 125 3.74 14.11 8.67
C THR A 125 4.84 14.46 9.65
N ILE A 126 5.96 13.75 9.60
CA ILE A 126 7.09 13.93 10.51
C ILE A 126 8.33 14.25 9.67
N ALA A 127 8.88 15.45 9.84
CA ALA A 127 10.13 15.82 9.19
C ALA A 127 11.30 14.96 9.68
N LYS A 128 12.15 14.54 8.76
CA LYS A 128 13.41 13.82 8.99
C LYS A 128 14.51 14.51 8.15
N PRO A 129 15.80 14.25 8.43
CA PRO A 129 16.86 14.79 7.58
C PRO A 129 16.71 14.30 6.12
N GLY A 130 16.43 15.24 5.20
CA GLY A 130 16.33 14.99 3.75
C GLY A 130 15.06 14.27 3.29
N CYS A 131 14.10 14.01 4.18
CA CYS A 131 12.85 13.33 3.85
C CYS A 131 11.74 13.64 4.88
N CYS A 132 10.51 13.31 4.50
CA CYS A 132 9.33 13.34 5.36
C CYS A 132 8.79 11.91 5.54
N GLU A 133 8.47 11.55 6.78
CA GLU A 133 7.69 10.35 7.08
C GLU A 133 6.20 10.71 7.10
N VAL A 134 5.44 10.15 6.17
CA VAL A 134 3.98 10.16 6.20
C VAL A 134 3.50 8.94 6.97
N VAL A 135 2.74 9.14 8.05
CA VAL A 135 2.32 8.09 8.96
C VAL A 135 0.81 8.09 9.16
N ALA A 136 0.23 6.89 9.12
CA ALA A 136 -1.15 6.66 9.51
C ALA A 136 -1.23 5.51 10.51
N ARG A 137 -1.99 5.68 11.61
CA ARG A 137 -2.10 4.68 12.68
C ARG A 137 -3.45 4.01 12.65
N TRP A 138 -3.45 2.67 12.54
CA TRP A 138 -4.66 1.88 12.50
C TRP A 138 -4.42 0.43 12.93
N LYS A 139 -5.40 -0.21 13.56
CA LYS A 139 -5.28 -1.61 14.00
C LYS A 139 -5.25 -2.62 12.85
N HIS A 140 -5.73 -2.23 11.67
CA HIS A 140 -5.98 -3.15 10.57
C HIS A 140 -5.08 -2.94 9.36
N TRP A 141 -3.97 -2.22 9.50
CA TRP A 141 -2.97 -2.16 8.42
C TRP A 141 -2.52 -3.54 7.92
N PRO A 142 -2.26 -4.55 8.78
CA PRO A 142 -1.96 -5.90 8.30
C PRO A 142 -3.09 -6.55 7.49
N CYS A 143 -4.35 -6.14 7.70
CA CYS A 143 -5.48 -6.65 6.92
C CYS A 143 -5.51 -6.04 5.51
N TYR A 144 -5.00 -4.82 5.34
CA TYR A 144 -4.89 -4.13 4.04
C TYR A 144 -3.59 -4.50 3.32
N PHE A 145 -2.57 -4.94 4.04
CA PHE A 145 -1.29 -5.37 3.51
C PHE A 145 -0.94 -6.74 4.08
N PRO A 146 -1.56 -7.82 3.57
CA PRO A 146 -1.28 -9.18 4.03
C PRO A 146 0.15 -9.61 3.71
N GLN A 147 0.85 -8.86 2.85
CA GLN A 147 2.30 -8.93 2.67
C GLN A 147 3.05 -8.43 3.90
N HIS A 148 2.44 -8.06 5.03
CA HIS A 148 3.17 -7.69 6.25
C HIS A 148 3.71 -8.94 6.98
N GLY A 149 4.88 -8.79 7.62
CA GLY A 149 5.59 -9.88 8.27
C GLY A 149 6.94 -9.40 8.83
N PRO A 150 7.65 -10.24 9.59
CA PRO A 150 8.92 -9.88 10.20
C PRO A 150 10.03 -9.67 9.16
N GLY A 151 10.95 -8.75 9.47
CA GLY A 151 12.13 -8.50 8.65
C GLY A 151 11.90 -7.67 7.38
N PRO A 152 12.97 -7.42 6.60
CA PRO A 152 12.90 -6.70 5.33
C PRO A 152 11.96 -7.35 4.32
N LYS A 153 11.36 -6.56 3.42
CA LYS A 153 10.42 -7.11 2.41
C LYS A 153 11.08 -8.10 1.44
N HIS A 154 12.37 -7.93 1.14
CA HIS A 154 13.09 -8.80 0.20
C HIS A 154 13.51 -10.14 0.80
N VAL A 155 13.36 -10.35 2.12
CA VAL A 155 13.69 -11.64 2.77
C VAL A 155 12.46 -12.49 3.06
N ARG A 156 11.29 -12.09 2.55
CA ARG A 156 10.02 -12.78 2.81
C ARG A 156 9.13 -12.73 1.56
N PRO A 157 8.19 -13.69 1.42
CA PRO A 157 7.28 -13.70 0.28
C PRO A 157 6.42 -12.43 0.21
N ILE A 158 6.28 -11.87 -0.98
CA ILE A 158 5.39 -10.75 -1.29
C ILE A 158 4.38 -11.21 -2.33
N GLU A 159 3.31 -11.83 -1.85
CA GLU A 159 2.24 -12.34 -2.70
C GLU A 159 0.98 -11.50 -2.53
N LEU A 160 0.34 -11.12 -3.66
CA LEU A 160 -0.96 -10.46 -3.60
C LEU A 160 -2.04 -11.46 -3.21
N ALA A 161 -2.84 -11.12 -2.19
CA ALA A 161 -4.05 -11.87 -1.90
C ALA A 161 -5.01 -11.79 -3.11
N PRO A 162 -5.92 -12.76 -3.31
CA PRO A 162 -6.82 -12.79 -4.47
C PRO A 162 -7.59 -11.48 -4.69
N TRP A 163 -8.05 -10.88 -3.60
CA TRP A 163 -8.78 -9.59 -3.64
C TRP A 163 -7.89 -8.39 -3.97
N GLN A 164 -6.59 -8.43 -3.64
CA GLN A 164 -5.64 -7.40 -4.07
C GLN A 164 -5.33 -7.54 -5.55
N ARG A 165 -5.18 -8.79 -6.03
CA ARG A 165 -4.98 -9.07 -7.46
C ARG A 165 -6.15 -8.53 -8.27
N ASP A 166 -7.39 -8.77 -7.83
CA ASP A 166 -8.60 -8.24 -8.45
C ASP A 166 -8.60 -6.70 -8.57
N ILE A 167 -8.16 -6.00 -7.52
CA ILE A 167 -8.02 -4.52 -7.55
C ILE A 167 -6.92 -4.09 -8.52
N VAL A 168 -5.75 -4.71 -8.45
CA VAL A 168 -4.60 -4.40 -9.32
C VAL A 168 -4.94 -4.68 -10.79
N ASP A 169 -5.69 -5.74 -11.05
CA ASP A 169 -6.14 -6.11 -12.39
C ASP A 169 -7.19 -5.11 -12.92
N ARG A 170 -8.03 -4.51 -12.08
CA ARG A 170 -8.91 -3.41 -12.52
C ARG A 170 -8.18 -2.08 -12.64
N HIS A 171 -7.17 -1.87 -11.81
CA HIS A 171 -6.46 -0.60 -11.67
C HIS A 171 -4.92 -0.77 -11.68
N PRO A 172 -4.33 -1.25 -12.79
CA PRO A 172 -2.90 -1.54 -12.87
C PRO A 172 -2.03 -0.28 -12.90
N GLN A 173 -2.51 0.79 -13.57
CA GLN A 173 -1.80 2.06 -13.69
C GLN A 173 -1.44 2.68 -12.32
N PRO A 174 -2.37 2.81 -11.35
CA PRO A 174 -2.04 3.28 -10.01
C PRO A 174 -0.93 2.47 -9.31
N LEU A 175 -0.91 1.14 -9.45
CA LEU A 175 0.12 0.31 -8.81
C LEU A 175 1.50 0.65 -9.37
N VAL A 176 1.62 0.64 -10.71
CA VAL A 176 2.86 0.98 -11.42
C VAL A 176 3.32 2.39 -11.05
N ARG A 177 2.38 3.33 -10.98
CA ARG A 177 2.66 4.70 -10.55
C ARG A 177 3.20 4.77 -9.13
N GLY A 178 2.59 4.06 -8.18
CA GLY A 178 3.07 3.99 -6.80
C GLY A 178 4.48 3.43 -6.70
N LEU A 179 4.77 2.33 -7.41
CA LEU A 179 6.09 1.72 -7.46
C LEU A 179 7.16 2.65 -8.09
N PHE A 180 6.81 3.37 -9.16
CA PHE A 180 7.73 4.35 -9.74
C PHE A 180 7.91 5.58 -8.85
N HIS A 181 6.88 5.99 -8.12
CA HIS A 181 6.95 7.11 -7.18
C HIS A 181 7.87 6.81 -6.00
N SER A 182 7.90 5.55 -5.53
CA SER A 182 8.84 5.09 -4.51
C SER A 182 10.25 4.84 -5.06
N ASP A 183 10.49 3.66 -5.66
CA ASP A 183 11.83 3.19 -6.03
C ASP A 183 12.19 3.44 -7.51
N GLY A 184 11.37 4.23 -8.19
CA GLY A 184 11.54 4.54 -9.60
C GLY A 184 12.19 5.87 -9.88
N CYS A 185 12.71 6.01 -11.10
CA CYS A 185 13.10 7.30 -11.65
C CYS A 185 12.80 7.38 -13.14
N ARG A 186 12.62 8.61 -13.63
CA ARG A 186 12.54 8.96 -15.04
C ARG A 186 13.72 9.87 -15.35
N VAL A 187 14.56 9.48 -16.30
CA VAL A 187 15.76 10.23 -16.66
C VAL A 187 15.84 10.46 -18.17
N THR A 188 16.46 11.56 -18.57
CA THR A 188 16.78 11.82 -19.97
C THR A 188 18.13 11.18 -20.31
N ASN A 189 18.12 10.16 -21.15
CA ASN A 189 19.34 9.53 -21.63
C ASN A 189 19.87 10.27 -22.86
N ARG A 190 21.12 10.72 -22.81
CA ARG A 190 21.81 11.41 -23.91
C ARG A 190 22.78 10.45 -24.58
N VAL A 191 22.53 10.15 -25.85
CA VAL A 191 23.37 9.24 -26.64
C VAL A 191 23.92 9.99 -27.86
N ARG A 192 25.21 9.84 -28.12
CA ARG A 192 25.82 10.30 -29.37
C ARG A 192 25.90 9.14 -30.37
N ARG A 193 25.51 9.38 -31.62
CA ARG A 193 25.63 8.40 -32.71
C ARG A 193 26.20 9.08 -33.94
N GLN A 194 27.12 8.41 -34.61
CA GLN A 194 27.63 8.87 -35.89
C GLN A 194 26.60 8.55 -36.99
N VAL A 195 26.19 9.58 -37.74
CA VAL A 195 25.24 9.47 -38.86
C VAL A 195 25.81 10.25 -40.02
N ALA A 196 26.07 9.56 -41.14
CA ALA A 196 26.68 10.14 -42.34
C ALA A 196 27.97 10.95 -42.03
N GLY A 197 28.89 10.35 -41.25
CA GLY A 197 30.16 10.98 -40.88
C GLY A 197 30.10 12.06 -39.79
N THR A 198 28.91 12.54 -39.41
CA THR A 198 28.72 13.58 -38.37
C THR A 198 28.21 13.01 -37.06
N TRP A 199 28.65 13.57 -35.93
CA TRP A 199 28.12 13.22 -34.61
C TRP A 199 26.76 13.88 -34.38
N LYS A 200 25.72 13.08 -34.17
CA LYS A 200 24.39 13.55 -33.74
C LYS A 200 24.12 13.12 -32.30
N HIS A 201 23.55 14.04 -31.52
CA HIS A 201 23.09 13.78 -30.17
C HIS A 201 21.60 13.48 -30.19
N TYR A 202 21.20 12.45 -29.45
CA TYR A 202 19.81 12.06 -29.29
C TYR A 202 19.48 11.98 -27.81
N GLU A 203 18.34 12.55 -27.46
CA GLU A 203 17.82 12.51 -26.09
C GLU A 203 16.54 11.68 -26.07
N TYR A 204 16.49 10.69 -25.17
CA TYR A 204 15.29 9.88 -24.99
C TYR A 204 15.00 9.69 -23.50
N PRO A 205 13.77 9.92 -23.05
CA PRO A 205 13.37 9.61 -21.69
C PRO A 205 13.40 8.10 -21.46
N ARG A 206 13.76 7.70 -20.25
CA ARG A 206 13.80 6.30 -19.81
C ARG A 206 13.32 6.21 -18.38
N TYR A 207 12.47 5.23 -18.12
CA TYR A 207 12.10 4.86 -16.76
C TYR A 207 12.99 3.73 -16.25
N PHE A 208 13.33 3.81 -14.97
CA PHE A 208 14.00 2.75 -14.23
C PHE A 208 13.26 2.49 -12.93
N PHE A 209 13.19 1.22 -12.53
CA PHE A 209 12.71 0.79 -11.24
C PHE A 209 13.70 -0.23 -10.69
N THR A 210 14.21 0.00 -9.48
CA THR A 210 15.19 -0.88 -8.85
C THR A 210 14.61 -1.45 -7.57
N ASN A 211 14.65 -2.77 -7.39
CA ASN A 211 14.26 -3.38 -6.13
C ASN A 211 15.08 -4.64 -5.88
N THR A 212 15.18 -5.05 -4.62
CA THR A 212 15.87 -6.27 -4.20
C THR A 212 14.92 -7.45 -4.07
N SER A 213 13.64 -7.20 -3.80
CA SER A 213 12.63 -8.26 -3.75
C SER A 213 12.31 -8.72 -5.17
N ARG A 214 12.55 -10.00 -5.43
CA ARG A 214 12.18 -10.64 -6.69
C ARG A 214 10.67 -10.62 -6.91
N ASP A 215 9.90 -10.90 -5.89
CA ASP A 215 8.43 -10.87 -5.95
C ASP A 215 7.88 -9.48 -6.31
N ILE A 216 8.50 -8.39 -5.81
CA ILE A 216 8.11 -7.02 -6.20
C ILE A 216 8.50 -6.73 -7.65
N LEU A 217 9.66 -7.21 -8.11
CA LEU A 217 10.09 -7.06 -9.50
C LEU A 217 9.17 -7.84 -10.45
N ASP A 218 8.80 -9.06 -10.09
CA ASP A 218 7.90 -9.92 -10.86
C ASP A 218 6.50 -9.28 -10.90
N LEU A 219 5.98 -8.80 -9.76
CA LEU A 219 4.71 -8.05 -9.73
C LEU A 219 4.75 -6.79 -10.62
N MET A 220 5.84 -6.02 -10.59
CA MET A 220 6.02 -4.87 -11.47
C MET A 220 6.04 -5.28 -12.94
N GLY A 221 6.82 -6.32 -13.27
CA GLY A 221 6.93 -6.87 -14.62
C GLY A 221 5.59 -7.33 -15.18
N ASP A 222 4.88 -8.18 -14.44
CA ASP A 222 3.56 -8.69 -14.81
C ASP A 222 2.56 -7.55 -15.04
N THR A 223 2.61 -6.51 -14.20
CA THR A 223 1.71 -5.35 -14.32
C THR A 223 2.07 -4.50 -15.55
N LEU A 224 3.35 -4.37 -15.89
CA LEU A 224 3.81 -3.69 -17.11
C LEU A 224 3.41 -4.48 -18.36
N ASP A 225 3.58 -5.79 -18.36
CA ASP A 225 3.16 -6.68 -19.47
C ASP A 225 1.65 -6.54 -19.73
N ARG A 226 0.86 -6.50 -18.66
CA ARG A 226 -0.60 -6.31 -18.75
C ARG A 226 -1.00 -4.94 -19.31
N LEU A 227 -0.16 -3.93 -19.13
CA LEU A 227 -0.34 -2.59 -19.72
C LEU A 227 0.20 -2.52 -21.17
N GLY A 228 0.82 -3.58 -21.68
CA GLY A 228 1.51 -3.57 -22.97
C GLY A 228 2.75 -2.67 -22.99
N VAL A 229 3.39 -2.48 -21.84
CA VAL A 229 4.63 -1.71 -21.71
C VAL A 229 5.81 -2.63 -21.97
N GLU A 230 6.67 -2.27 -22.92
CA GLU A 230 7.89 -3.00 -23.23
C GLU A 230 9.00 -2.66 -22.23
N TRP A 231 9.46 -3.66 -21.49
CA TRP A 231 10.50 -3.50 -20.46
C TRP A 231 11.60 -4.55 -20.56
N ARG A 232 12.72 -4.26 -19.91
CA ARG A 232 13.83 -5.20 -19.72
C ARG A 232 14.35 -5.13 -18.31
N ILE A 233 14.72 -6.28 -17.75
CA ILE A 233 15.42 -6.36 -16.46
C ILE A 233 16.91 -6.65 -16.64
N ARG A 234 17.72 -6.00 -15.79
CA ARG A 234 19.13 -6.31 -15.60
C ARG A 234 19.39 -6.52 -14.12
N TRP A 235 20.09 -7.58 -13.78
CA TRP A 235 20.56 -7.82 -12.41
C TRP A 235 21.86 -7.09 -12.14
N LYS A 236 21.91 -6.36 -11.02
CA LYS A 236 23.11 -5.74 -10.47
C LYS A 236 23.76 -6.70 -9.47
N LYS A 237 25.08 -6.78 -9.51
CA LYS A 237 25.85 -7.46 -8.47
C LYS A 237 25.65 -6.75 -7.12
N PRO A 238 25.65 -7.49 -6.00
CA PRO A 238 25.65 -6.89 -4.67
C PRO A 238 26.81 -5.91 -4.48
N ALA A 239 26.60 -4.87 -3.69
CA ALA A 239 27.67 -3.95 -3.29
C ALA A 239 28.64 -4.59 -2.28
N SER A 240 28.19 -5.61 -1.54
CA SER A 240 28.99 -6.43 -0.62
C SER A 240 28.32 -7.79 -0.41
N ASP A 241 29.02 -8.74 0.21
CA ASP A 241 28.52 -10.10 0.51
C ASP A 241 27.26 -10.11 1.40
N SER A 242 27.02 -9.04 2.16
CA SER A 242 25.84 -8.88 3.01
C SER A 242 24.60 -8.34 2.28
N HIS A 243 24.73 -7.92 1.02
CA HIS A 243 23.61 -7.41 0.21
C HIS A 243 23.09 -8.46 -0.76
N GLN A 244 21.78 -8.46 -0.98
CA GLN A 244 21.19 -9.26 -2.04
C GLN A 244 21.30 -8.54 -3.41
N PRO A 245 21.37 -9.29 -4.53
CA PRO A 245 21.38 -8.70 -5.86
C PRO A 245 20.09 -7.93 -6.11
N ALA A 246 20.20 -6.77 -6.74
CA ALA A 246 19.04 -5.94 -7.09
C ALA A 246 18.72 -6.07 -8.59
N GLY A 247 17.44 -6.23 -8.91
CA GLY A 247 16.96 -6.16 -10.28
C GLY A 247 16.68 -4.70 -10.66
N VAL A 248 17.01 -4.35 -11.90
CA VAL A 248 16.71 -3.04 -12.48
C VAL A 248 15.82 -3.25 -13.69
N ILE A 249 14.54 -2.97 -13.53
CA ILE A 249 13.59 -2.86 -14.64
C ILE A 249 13.84 -1.54 -15.35
N SER A 250 13.77 -1.58 -16.68
CA SER A 250 13.99 -0.41 -17.51
C SER A 250 13.03 -0.38 -18.69
N VAL A 251 12.42 0.78 -18.92
CA VAL A 251 11.46 1.03 -20.01
C VAL A 251 12.02 2.15 -20.86
N ALA A 252 12.41 1.83 -22.10
CA ALA A 252 13.08 2.75 -23.02
C ALA A 252 12.41 2.84 -24.40
N GLU A 253 11.46 1.94 -24.69
CA GLU A 253 10.72 1.98 -25.94
C GLU A 253 9.79 3.19 -25.95
N LYS A 254 9.77 3.94 -27.07
CA LYS A 254 9.17 5.28 -27.14
C LYS A 254 7.68 5.27 -26.80
N ARG A 255 6.91 4.31 -27.30
CA ARG A 255 5.46 4.21 -27.04
C ARG A 255 5.19 3.86 -25.59
N SER A 256 5.97 2.94 -25.04
CA SER A 256 5.91 2.51 -23.65
C SER A 256 6.23 3.64 -22.68
N VAL A 257 7.27 4.44 -22.97
CA VAL A 257 7.58 5.63 -22.17
C VAL A 257 6.47 6.67 -22.27
N ALA A 258 5.91 6.91 -23.45
CA ALA A 258 4.77 7.83 -23.61
C ALA A 258 3.52 7.34 -22.86
N LEU A 259 3.28 6.02 -22.83
CA LEU A 259 2.20 5.43 -22.05
C LEU A 259 2.42 5.64 -20.55
N LEU A 260 3.63 5.37 -20.04
CA LEU A 260 3.98 5.64 -18.64
C LEU A 260 3.85 7.13 -18.29
N ASP A 261 4.32 8.02 -19.17
CA ASP A 261 4.20 9.48 -19.00
C ASP A 261 2.74 9.92 -18.83
N SER A 262 1.81 9.27 -19.53
CA SER A 262 0.38 9.65 -19.52
C SER A 262 -0.31 9.50 -18.16
N PHE A 263 0.20 8.64 -17.27
CA PHE A 263 -0.44 8.39 -15.98
C PHE A 263 0.50 8.54 -14.78
N ILE A 264 1.81 8.32 -14.91
CA ILE A 264 2.74 8.52 -13.79
C ILE A 264 2.88 10.03 -13.50
N GLY A 265 3.10 10.82 -14.55
CA GLY A 265 3.41 12.24 -14.45
C GLY A 265 4.85 12.50 -13.95
N PRO A 266 5.26 13.78 -13.90
CA PRO A 266 6.57 14.17 -13.38
C PRO A 266 6.60 14.09 -11.84
N LYS A 267 7.72 13.60 -11.28
CA LYS A 267 8.01 13.83 -9.85
C LYS A 267 8.21 15.33 -9.65
N HIS A 268 7.48 15.91 -8.71
CA HIS A 268 7.54 17.32 -8.33
C HIS A 268 7.32 17.44 -6.83
#